data_AF-A0A8T0SXK2-F1
#
_entry.id   AF-A0A8T0SXK2-F1
#
_cell.length_a   1.000
_cell.length_b   1.000
_cell.length_c   1.000
_cell.angle_alpha   90.00
_cell.angle_beta   90.00
_cell.angle_gamma   90.00
#
_symmetry.space_group_name_H-M   'P 1'
#
loop_
_entity.id
_entity.type
_entity.pdbx_description
1 polymer ?
#
loop_
_entity_poly.entity_id
_entity_poly.type
_entity_poly.pdbx_seq_one_letter_code
_entity_poly.pdbx_strand_id
1 'polypeptide(L)'
;MWLKMATCVRNVASEVFGVSRGGKQEGKDTWWWNDEVQRAINEKKECLKRLHLDKSAANIEGYKLAKRVAKRAVSVVKCKAYDDLYQRLGKKKGEKDIYRMAKIRERKTTDINQIKCIKDGTDRLLVKDEEIMDRWREYFDKLFNGE
;
A
#
# COMPACT_ATOMS: atom_id res chain seq x y z
N MET A 1 16.67 33.16 1.80
CA MET A 1 17.82 32.41 2.37
C MET A 1 17.51 30.91 2.49
N TRP A 2 16.42 30.52 3.16
CA TRP A 2 15.99 29.13 3.36
C TRP A 2 15.86 28.28 2.09
N LEU A 3 15.29 28.83 1.01
CA LEU A 3 15.13 28.11 -0.26
C LEU A 3 16.46 27.64 -0.87
N LYS A 4 17.50 28.48 -0.82
CA LYS A 4 18.83 28.14 -1.35
C LYS A 4 19.47 27.01 -0.54
N MET A 5 19.39 27.10 0.79
CA MET A 5 19.87 26.07 1.73
C MET A 5 19.17 24.72 1.49
N ALA A 6 17.84 24.72 1.44
CA ALA A 6 17.05 23.52 1.27
C ALA A 6 17.32 22.84 -0.09
N THR A 7 17.57 23.62 -1.14
CA THR A 7 17.97 23.09 -2.46
C THR A 7 19.35 22.47 -2.42
N CYS A 8 20.33 23.11 -1.75
CA CYS A 8 21.67 22.56 -1.61
C CYS A 8 21.66 21.19 -0.90
N VAL A 9 20.93 21.10 0.23
CA VAL A 9 20.79 19.84 0.99
C VAL A 9 20.12 18.75 0.16
N ARG A 10 19.05 19.07 -0.58
CA ARG A 10 18.36 18.10 -1.44
C ARG A 10 19.24 17.58 -2.56
N ASN A 11 20.07 18.43 -3.16
CA ASN A 11 20.98 18.04 -4.24
C ASN A 11 22.05 17.07 -3.74
N VAL A 12 22.73 17.40 -2.64
CA VAL A 12 23.74 16.52 -2.03
C VAL A 12 23.13 15.19 -1.61
N ALA A 13 21.96 15.22 -0.98
CA ALA A 13 21.26 13.99 -0.60
C ALA A 13 20.88 13.13 -1.81
N SER A 14 20.42 13.74 -2.90
CA SER A 14 20.06 13.05 -4.14
C SER A 14 21.28 12.41 -4.82
N GLU A 15 22.45 13.04 -4.74
CA GLU A 15 23.68 12.54 -5.35
C GLU A 15 24.26 11.37 -4.54
N VAL A 16 24.32 11.50 -3.22
CA VAL A 16 24.90 10.48 -2.33
C VAL A 16 23.98 9.28 -2.14
N PHE A 17 22.68 9.50 -1.95
CA PHE A 17 21.72 8.45 -1.61
C PHE A 17 20.84 8.02 -2.78
N GLY A 18 20.94 8.70 -3.93
CA GLY A 18 20.03 8.50 -5.06
C GLY A 18 18.62 9.03 -4.79
N VAL A 19 17.77 9.00 -5.82
CA VAL A 19 16.36 9.39 -5.73
C VAL A 19 15.51 8.14 -5.60
N SER A 20 14.83 7.97 -4.47
CA SER A 20 13.79 6.93 -4.36
C SER A 20 12.67 7.22 -5.37
N ARG A 21 12.11 6.20 -6.02
CA ARG A 21 10.96 6.33 -6.96
C ARG A 21 9.64 6.70 -6.25
N GLY A 22 9.71 7.32 -5.07
CA GLY A 22 8.62 7.38 -4.11
C GLY A 22 8.33 6.00 -3.52
N GLY A 23 7.62 5.97 -2.39
CA GLY A 23 6.95 4.73 -2.01
C GLY A 23 6.01 4.33 -3.14
N LYS A 24 5.89 3.02 -3.44
CA LYS A 24 4.69 2.54 -4.15
C LYS A 24 3.52 3.23 -3.46
N GLN A 25 2.70 3.97 -4.20
CA GLN A 25 1.37 4.26 -3.71
C GLN A 25 0.83 2.87 -3.35
N GLU A 26 0.74 2.58 -2.05
CA GLU A 26 -0.06 1.47 -1.58
C GLU A 26 -1.37 1.68 -2.31
N GLY A 27 -1.66 0.80 -3.26
CA GLY A 27 -2.81 0.96 -4.14
C GLY A 27 -3.97 1.17 -3.20
N LYS A 28 -4.44 2.42 -3.12
CA LYS A 28 -5.37 2.83 -2.07
C LYS A 28 -6.46 1.79 -2.08
N ASP A 29 -6.79 1.22 -0.92
CA ASP A 29 -7.94 0.34 -0.76
C ASP A 29 -9.21 1.16 -1.10
N THR A 30 -9.41 1.43 -2.39
CA THR A 30 -10.38 2.36 -2.97
C THR A 30 -11.59 1.60 -3.49
N TRP A 31 -11.56 0.27 -3.42
CA TRP A 31 -12.61 -0.58 -3.97
C TRP A 31 -13.95 -0.46 -3.22
N TRP A 32 -13.94 0.11 -2.01
CA TRP A 32 -15.13 0.47 -1.22
C TRP A 32 -15.35 1.99 -1.15
N TRP A 33 -14.61 2.81 -1.90
CA TRP A 33 -14.77 4.26 -1.86
C TRP A 33 -15.95 4.73 -2.70
N ASN A 34 -16.75 5.67 -2.20
CA ASN A 34 -17.87 6.26 -2.93
C ASN A 34 -18.03 7.76 -2.63
N ASP A 35 -18.94 8.42 -3.36
CA ASP A 35 -19.17 9.86 -3.26
C ASP A 35 -19.70 10.29 -1.89
N GLU A 36 -20.45 9.41 -1.21
CA GLU A 36 -20.97 9.68 0.14
C GLU A 36 -19.85 9.73 1.16
N VAL A 37 -18.93 8.75 1.14
CA VAL A 37 -17.74 8.72 1.99
C VAL A 37 -16.85 9.92 1.68
N GLN A 38 -16.63 10.24 0.41
CA GLN A 38 -15.83 11.38 0.00
C GLN A 38 -16.40 12.69 0.57
N ARG A 39 -17.72 12.89 0.46
CA ARG A 39 -18.44 14.06 0.96
C ARG A 39 -18.34 14.16 2.48
N ALA A 40 -18.62 13.08 3.21
CA ALA A 40 -18.56 13.06 4.66
C ALA A 40 -17.15 13.31 5.21
N ILE A 41 -16.12 12.80 4.52
CA ILE A 41 -14.72 13.04 4.85
C ILE A 41 -14.33 14.49 4.57
N ASN A 42 -14.79 15.07 3.45
CA ASN A 42 -14.54 16.48 3.13
C ASN A 42 -15.21 17.40 4.16
N GLU A 43 -16.47 17.13 4.53
CA GLU A 43 -17.17 17.91 5.57
C GLU A 43 -16.42 17.85 6.91
N LYS A 44 -15.99 16.65 7.32
CA LYS A 44 -15.15 16.49 8.52
C LYS A 44 -13.86 17.34 8.45
N LYS A 45 -13.20 17.40 7.27
CA LYS A 45 -11.99 18.20 7.08
C LYS A 45 -12.29 19.69 7.16
N GLU A 46 -13.40 20.15 6.59
CA GLU A 46 -13.82 21.56 6.67
C GLU A 46 -14.16 21.95 8.12
N CYS A 47 -14.89 21.11 8.86
CA CYS A 47 -15.12 21.34 10.29
C CYS A 47 -13.81 21.37 11.10
N LEU A 48 -12.83 20.54 10.74
CA LEU A 48 -11.52 20.56 11.40
C LEU A 48 -10.78 21.88 11.14
N LYS A 49 -10.81 22.41 9.91
CA LYS A 49 -10.24 23.72 9.58
C LYS A 49 -10.92 24.83 10.39
N ARG A 50 -12.25 24.84 10.46
CA ARG A 50 -13.01 25.81 11.27
C ARG A 50 -12.63 25.73 12.76
N LEU A 51 -12.53 24.52 13.30
CA LEU A 51 -12.10 24.29 14.69
C LEU A 51 -10.68 24.79 14.97
N HIS A 52 -9.76 24.70 14.00
CA HIS A 52 -8.41 25.22 14.16
C HIS A 52 -8.35 26.75 14.15
N LEU A 53 -9.25 27.41 13.41
CA LEU A 53 -9.35 28.87 13.36
C LEU A 53 -10.06 29.43 14.61
N ASP A 54 -11.16 28.80 15.00
CA ASP A 54 -11.99 29.21 16.14
C ASP A 54 -12.40 27.97 16.95
N LYS A 55 -11.93 27.93 18.21
CA LYS A 55 -12.19 26.84 19.16
C LYS A 55 -13.49 27.02 19.95
N SER A 56 -14.46 27.76 19.40
CA SER A 56 -15.78 27.89 19.98
C SER A 56 -16.47 26.53 20.21
N ALA A 57 -17.36 26.49 21.21
CA ALA A 57 -18.13 25.28 21.53
C ALA A 57 -18.93 24.76 20.32
N ALA A 58 -19.45 25.67 19.48
CA ALA A 58 -20.16 25.31 18.24
C ALA A 58 -19.26 24.56 17.25
N ASN A 59 -18.03 25.04 17.02
CA ASN A 59 -17.08 24.37 16.10
C ASN A 59 -16.60 23.02 16.66
N ILE A 60 -16.43 22.92 17.97
CA ILE A 60 -16.11 21.65 18.65
C ILE A 60 -17.21 20.63 18.40
N GLU A 61 -18.47 20.99 18.65
CA GLU A 61 -19.61 20.09 18.45
C GLU A 61 -19.85 19.75 16.97
N GLY A 62 -19.70 20.74 16.08
CA GLY A 62 -19.78 20.53 14.63
C GLY A 62 -18.75 19.52 14.13
N TYR A 63 -17.49 19.64 14.57
CA TYR A 63 -16.45 18.66 14.23
C TYR A 63 -16.74 17.27 14.81
N LYS A 64 -17.19 17.17 16.06
CA LYS A 64 -17.57 15.87 16.67
C LYS A 64 -18.69 15.20 15.89
N LEU A 65 -19.70 15.95 15.44
CA LEU A 65 -20.78 15.45 14.61
C LEU A 65 -20.25 14.96 13.25
N ALA A 66 -19.53 15.81 12.52
CA ALA A 66 -18.98 15.46 11.21
C ALA A 66 -18.04 14.24 11.28
N LYS A 67 -17.23 14.13 12.35
CA LYS A 67 -16.39 12.96 12.62
C LYS A 67 -17.21 11.68 12.81
N ARG A 68 -18.33 11.74 13.54
CA ARG A 68 -19.24 10.60 13.72
C ARG A 68 -19.94 10.22 12.41
N VAL A 69 -20.38 11.19 11.61
CA VAL A 69 -21.00 10.97 10.31
C VAL A 69 -20.03 10.30 9.35
N ALA A 70 -18.81 10.83 9.22
CA ALA A 70 -17.77 10.25 8.39
C ALA A 70 -17.43 8.81 8.80
N LYS A 71 -17.32 8.53 10.11
CA LYS A 71 -17.09 7.17 10.62
C LYS A 71 -18.23 6.22 10.24
N ARG A 72 -19.48 6.67 10.35
CA ARG A 72 -20.66 5.87 9.96
C ARG A 72 -20.69 5.60 8.46
N ALA A 73 -20.51 6.62 7.63
CA ALA A 73 -20.49 6.46 6.16
C ALA A 73 -19.42 5.43 5.75
N VAL A 74 -18.20 5.55 6.27
CA VAL A 74 -17.12 4.58 6.00
C VAL A 74 -17.51 3.18 6.48
N SER A 75 -18.11 3.04 7.65
CA SER A 75 -18.54 1.74 8.19
C SER A 75 -19.58 1.08 7.29
N VAL A 76 -20.63 1.81 6.90
CA VAL A 76 -21.72 1.29 6.08
C VAL A 76 -21.20 0.79 4.73
N VAL A 77 -20.39 1.62 4.05
CA VAL A 77 -19.90 1.25 2.72
C VAL A 77 -18.90 0.10 2.79
N LYS A 78 -18.04 0.06 3.83
CA LYS A 78 -17.15 -1.08 4.05
C LYS A 78 -17.93 -2.37 4.34
N CYS A 79 -18.93 -2.32 5.22
CA CYS A 79 -19.77 -3.48 5.53
C CYS A 79 -20.40 -4.02 4.24
N LYS A 80 -21.05 -3.16 3.45
CA LYS A 80 -21.64 -3.56 2.17
C LYS A 80 -20.62 -4.17 1.21
N ALA A 81 -19.46 -3.54 1.05
CA ALA A 81 -18.40 -4.04 0.19
C ALA A 81 -17.88 -5.41 0.64
N TYR A 82 -17.75 -5.63 1.95
CA TYR A 82 -17.38 -6.94 2.51
C TYR A 82 -18.47 -7.98 2.35
N ASP A 83 -19.74 -7.62 2.56
CA ASP A 83 -20.87 -8.52 2.35
C ASP A 83 -20.91 -9.00 0.89
N ASP A 84 -20.77 -8.08 -0.07
CA ASP A 84 -20.71 -8.39 -1.50
C ASP A 84 -19.51 -9.29 -1.84
N LEU A 85 -18.35 -9.04 -1.21
CA LEU A 85 -17.17 -9.90 -1.35
C LEU A 85 -17.45 -11.31 -0.83
N TYR A 86 -17.99 -11.46 0.39
CA TYR A 86 -18.27 -12.77 0.96
C TYR A 86 -19.30 -13.56 0.15
N GLN A 87 -20.34 -12.89 -0.35
CA GLN A 87 -21.31 -13.48 -1.27
C GLN A 87 -20.66 -13.98 -2.57
N ARG A 88 -19.64 -13.28 -3.07
CA ARG A 88 -18.87 -13.73 -4.25
C ARG A 88 -17.98 -14.93 -3.93
N LEU A 89 -17.31 -14.93 -2.78
CA LEU A 89 -16.42 -16.02 -2.35
C LEU A 89 -17.18 -17.34 -2.10
N GLY A 90 -18.44 -17.28 -1.67
CA GLY A 90 -19.30 -18.46 -1.50
C GLY A 90 -19.75 -19.13 -2.80
N LYS A 91 -19.47 -18.53 -3.98
CA LYS A 91 -19.81 -19.10 -5.30
C LYS A 91 -18.62 -19.83 -5.88
N LYS A 92 -18.85 -20.84 -6.73
CA LYS A 92 -17.79 -21.59 -7.45
C LYS A 92 -16.82 -20.70 -8.24
N LYS A 93 -17.27 -19.53 -8.71
CA LYS A 93 -16.43 -18.52 -9.39
C LYS A 93 -15.51 -17.74 -8.43
N GLY A 94 -15.84 -17.69 -7.14
CA GLY A 94 -15.09 -16.99 -6.09
C GLY A 94 -13.89 -17.75 -5.53
N GLU A 95 -13.73 -19.03 -5.86
CA GLU A 95 -12.59 -19.85 -5.40
C GLU A 95 -11.24 -19.22 -5.79
N LYS A 96 -11.11 -18.74 -7.04
CA LYS A 96 -9.90 -18.03 -7.51
C LYS A 96 -9.61 -16.74 -6.72
N ASP A 97 -10.64 -16.09 -6.19
CA ASP A 97 -10.48 -14.87 -5.41
C ASP A 97 -9.90 -15.15 -4.02
N ILE A 98 -10.26 -16.28 -3.41
CA ILE A 98 -9.71 -16.71 -2.12
C ILE A 98 -8.20 -16.90 -2.24
N TYR A 99 -7.74 -17.65 -3.24
CA TYR A 99 -6.30 -17.87 -3.48
C TYR A 99 -5.56 -16.56 -3.76
N ARG A 100 -6.17 -15.66 -4.52
CA ARG A 100 -5.61 -14.32 -4.78
C ARG A 100 -5.50 -13.49 -3.49
N MET A 101 -6.53 -13.51 -2.63
CA MET A 101 -6.50 -12.82 -1.33
C MET A 101 -5.44 -13.40 -0.39
N ALA A 102 -5.29 -14.73 -0.35
CA ALA A 102 -4.26 -15.41 0.43
C ALA A 102 -2.85 -14.98 -0.04
N LYS A 103 -2.58 -15.00 -1.35
CA LYS A 103 -1.30 -14.51 -1.91
C LYS A 103 -1.03 -13.04 -1.59
N ILE A 104 -2.05 -12.17 -1.63
CA ILE A 104 -1.87 -10.75 -1.26
C ILE A 104 -1.49 -10.62 0.21
N ARG A 105 -2.09 -11.41 1.11
CA ARG A 105 -1.74 -11.42 2.54
C ARG A 105 -0.31 -11.89 2.77
N GLU A 106 0.05 -13.02 2.17
CA GLU A 106 1.42 -13.57 2.22
C GLU A 106 2.47 -12.56 1.76
N ARG A 107 2.19 -11.86 0.65
CA ARG A 107 3.03 -10.77 0.14
C ARG A 107 3.14 -9.60 1.11
N LYS A 108 2.04 -9.22 1.78
CA LYS A 108 2.09 -8.13 2.77
C LYS A 108 2.93 -8.49 4.00
N THR A 109 3.04 -9.77 4.36
CA THR A 109 3.84 -10.24 5.51
C THR A 109 5.29 -10.57 5.16
N THR A 110 5.65 -10.63 3.88
CA THR A 110 7.02 -10.90 3.44
C THR A 110 7.78 -9.60 3.22
N ASP A 111 8.84 -9.38 3.98
CA ASP A 111 9.76 -8.24 3.79
C ASP A 111 10.42 -8.25 2.40
N ILE A 112 10.62 -9.45 1.86
CA ILE A 112 11.19 -9.68 0.54
C ILE A 112 10.12 -10.34 -0.34
N ASN A 113 9.36 -9.49 -1.03
CA ASN A 113 8.27 -9.90 -1.92
C ASN A 113 8.73 -10.48 -3.27
N GLN A 114 10.00 -10.26 -3.62
CA GLN A 114 10.67 -10.76 -4.81
C GLN A 114 12.10 -11.09 -4.40
N ILE A 115 12.63 -12.23 -4.83
CA ILE A 115 14.04 -12.55 -4.63
C ILE A 115 14.85 -11.53 -5.41
N LYS A 116 15.46 -10.57 -4.71
CA LYS A 116 16.28 -9.51 -5.31
C LYS A 116 17.73 -9.93 -5.52
N CYS A 117 18.13 -11.01 -4.87
CA CYS A 117 19.48 -11.52 -4.99
C CYS A 117 19.56 -13.00 -4.62
N ILE A 118 20.46 -13.72 -5.31
CA ILE A 118 20.79 -15.12 -5.04
C ILE A 118 22.31 -15.25 -5.10
N LYS A 119 22.89 -16.14 -4.30
CA LYS A 119 24.32 -16.44 -4.38
C LYS A 119 24.59 -17.49 -5.46
N ASP A 120 25.63 -17.27 -6.25
CA ASP A 120 26.13 -18.26 -7.19
C ASP A 120 26.93 -19.39 -6.49
N GLY A 121 27.42 -20.36 -7.25
CA GLY A 121 28.25 -21.46 -6.73
C GLY A 121 29.60 -21.01 -6.15
N THR A 122 29.98 -19.75 -6.38
CA THR A 122 31.20 -19.11 -5.87
C THR A 122 30.93 -18.11 -4.74
N ASP A 123 29.74 -18.18 -4.13
CA ASP A 123 29.24 -17.30 -3.06
C ASP A 123 29.11 -15.81 -3.44
N ARG A 124 29.15 -15.48 -4.74
CA ARG A 124 28.96 -14.12 -5.24
C ARG A 124 27.47 -13.81 -5.37
N LEU A 125 27.09 -12.61 -4.93
CA LEU A 125 25.71 -12.13 -4.97
C LEU A 125 25.31 -11.68 -6.40
N LEU A 126 24.36 -12.37 -7.00
CA LEU A 126 23.71 -12.01 -8.27
C LEU A 126 22.51 -11.11 -7.99
N VAL A 127 22.35 -10.03 -8.75
CA VAL A 127 21.31 -9.00 -8.53
C VAL A 127 20.51 -8.70 -9.80
N LYS A 128 21.02 -9.08 -10.98
CA LYS A 128 20.29 -8.92 -12.24
C LYS A 128 19.34 -10.09 -12.46
N ASP A 129 18.14 -9.81 -12.95
CA ASP A 129 17.09 -10.82 -13.18
C ASP A 129 17.56 -11.93 -14.12
N GLU A 130 18.31 -11.61 -15.17
CA GLU A 130 18.88 -12.57 -16.13
C GLU A 130 19.86 -13.55 -15.43
N GLU A 131 20.81 -13.02 -14.67
CA GLU A 131 21.81 -13.80 -13.91
C GLU A 131 21.14 -14.69 -12.85
N ILE A 132 20.09 -14.17 -12.18
CA ILE A 132 19.29 -14.92 -11.21
C ILE A 132 18.53 -16.08 -11.87
N MET A 133 17.95 -15.85 -13.05
CA MET A 133 17.21 -16.88 -13.80
C MET A 133 18.12 -17.99 -14.32
N ASP A 134 19.32 -17.63 -14.81
CA ASP A 134 20.31 -18.61 -15.26
C ASP A 134 20.83 -19.46 -14.09
N ARG A 135 21.08 -18.85 -12.93
CA ARG A 135 21.46 -19.57 -11.71
C ARG A 135 20.39 -20.56 -11.23
N TRP A 136 19.11 -20.22 -11.36
CA TRP A 136 18.00 -21.14 -11.08
C TRP A 136 17.98 -22.31 -12.06
N ARG A 137 18.23 -22.05 -13.35
CA ARG A 137 18.31 -23.10 -14.38
C ARG A 137 19.41 -24.10 -14.05
N GLU A 138 20.62 -23.62 -13.77
CA GLU A 138 21.75 -24.46 -13.37
C GLU A 138 21.46 -25.29 -12.10
N TYR A 139 20.76 -24.70 -11.12
CA TYR A 139 20.37 -25.42 -9.89
C TYR A 139 19.44 -26.59 -10.21
N PHE A 140 18.38 -26.34 -10.97
CA PHE A 140 17.39 -27.36 -11.29
C PHE A 140 17.95 -28.42 -12.26
N ASP A 141 18.80 -28.03 -13.21
CA ASP A 141 19.47 -28.97 -14.10
C ASP A 141 20.35 -29.96 -13.31
N LYS A 142 21.10 -29.46 -12.31
CA LYS A 142 21.87 -30.33 -11.40
C LYS A 142 20.98 -31.16 -10.46
N LEU A 143 19.87 -30.59 -9.97
CA LEU A 143 18.96 -31.29 -9.06
C LEU A 143 18.23 -32.45 -9.74
N PHE A 144 17.82 -32.28 -11.00
CA PHE A 144 17.03 -33.27 -11.74
C PHE A 144 17.85 -34.19 -12.63
N ASN A 145 19.05 -33.78 -13.06
CA ASN A 145 19.92 -34.55 -13.96
C ASN A 145 21.30 -34.87 -13.34
N GLY A 146 21.51 -34.62 -12.05
CA GLY A 146 22.77 -34.90 -11.36
C GLY A 146 22.77 -36.21 -10.59
N GLU A 147 23.85 -36.97 -10.75
CA GLU A 147 24.49 -37.75 -9.67
C GLU A 147 25.36 -36.83 -8.80
#